data_AF-A0A7J6RUA3-F1
#
_entry.id   AF-A0A7J6RUA3-F1
#
_cell.length_a   1.000
_cell.length_b   1.000
_cell.length_c   1.000
_cell.angle_alpha   90.00
_cell.angle_beta   90.00
_cell.angle_gamma   90.00
#
_symmetry.space_group_name_H-M   'P 1'
#
loop_
_entity.id
_entity.type
_entity.pdbx_description
1 polymer ?
#
loop_
_entity_poly.entity_id
_entity_poly.type
_entity_poly.pdbx_seq_one_letter_code
_entity_poly.pdbx_strand_id
1 'polypeptide(L)'
;IYASYNYLTTLEGIEGCKFLRKLIVSSNRLEDLSKQLHLLSKFSFLATLELDDNPCAGEEKYRQRCIASLSSLAVLDCSPITLRERDLREQQQQQPPVSKRRVSLSEIIKPSISETEAFAEADGIRVRWARREEAAAVA
;
A
#
# COMPACT_ATOMS: atom_id res chain seq x y z
N ILE A 1 -0.35 -30.19 10.72
CA ILE A 1 1.04 -30.68 10.76
C ILE A 1 1.81 -29.81 11.74
N TYR A 2 2.53 -30.44 12.66
CA TYR A 2 3.42 -29.78 13.63
C TYR A 2 4.83 -30.27 13.33
N ALA A 3 5.72 -29.36 12.96
CA ALA A 3 7.11 -29.65 12.63
C ALA A 3 8.04 -28.54 13.14
N SER A 4 7.74 -28.00 14.33
CA SER A 4 8.59 -27.00 14.99
C SER A 4 9.90 -27.60 15.50
N TYR A 5 10.90 -26.74 15.72
CA TYR A 5 12.21 -27.11 16.27
C TYR A 5 12.96 -28.14 15.42
N ASN A 6 12.89 -27.97 14.11
CA ASN A 6 13.65 -28.77 13.15
C ASN A 6 14.62 -27.88 12.38
N TYR A 7 15.37 -28.47 11.47
CA TYR A 7 16.28 -27.76 10.58
C TYR A 7 15.76 -27.74 9.14
N LEU A 8 14.44 -27.62 8.98
CA LEU A 8 13.84 -27.57 7.65
C LEU A 8 14.25 -26.29 6.94
N THR A 9 14.82 -26.45 5.75
CA THR A 9 15.19 -25.35 4.85
C THR A 9 14.14 -25.10 3.78
N THR A 10 13.32 -26.10 3.47
CA THR A 10 12.22 -26.02 2.51
C THR A 10 10.96 -26.72 3.05
N LEU A 11 9.81 -26.32 2.52
CA LEU A 11 8.52 -26.98 2.74
C LEU A 11 8.15 -27.87 1.55
N GLU A 12 9.14 -28.39 0.84
CA GLU A 12 8.90 -29.32 -0.27
C GLU A 12 8.47 -30.68 0.27
N GLY A 13 7.61 -31.40 -0.48
CA GLY A 13 7.11 -32.72 -0.08
C GLY A 13 5.78 -32.73 0.69
N ILE A 14 5.31 -31.59 1.20
CA ILE A 14 3.95 -31.49 1.80
C ILE A 14 2.85 -31.23 0.75
N GLU A 15 3.20 -31.16 -0.54
CA GLU A 15 2.29 -30.83 -1.65
C GLU A 15 1.10 -31.80 -1.78
N GLY A 16 1.23 -33.05 -1.31
CA GLY A 16 0.14 -34.03 -1.29
C GLY A 16 -0.97 -33.68 -0.30
N CYS A 17 -0.73 -32.79 0.67
CA CYS A 17 -1.65 -32.48 1.76
C CYS A 17 -2.69 -31.41 1.36
N LYS A 18 -3.52 -31.67 0.35
CA LYS A 18 -4.46 -30.68 -0.21
C LYS A 18 -5.47 -30.10 0.79
N PHE A 19 -5.82 -30.85 1.83
CA PHE A 19 -6.78 -30.45 2.86
C PHE A 19 -6.10 -29.97 4.16
N LEU A 20 -4.83 -29.57 4.08
CA LEU A 20 -4.11 -29.08 5.24
C LEU A 20 -4.73 -27.78 5.76
N ARG A 21 -5.16 -27.79 7.03
CA ARG A 21 -5.78 -26.62 7.69
C ARG A 21 -4.87 -25.88 8.64
N LYS A 22 -3.95 -26.60 9.29
CA LYS A 22 -3.06 -26.06 10.31
C LYS A 22 -1.64 -26.54 10.04
N LEU A 23 -0.72 -25.62 9.86
CA LEU A 23 0.71 -25.88 9.66
C LEU A 23 1.50 -25.05 10.66
N ILE A 24 2.25 -25.73 11.52
CA ILE A 24 3.11 -25.10 12.52
C ILE A 24 4.52 -25.58 12.25
N VAL A 25 5.38 -24.64 11.84
CA VAL A 25 6.78 -24.87 11.44
C VAL A 25 7.69 -23.82 12.08
N SER A 26 7.36 -23.41 13.30
CA SER A 26 8.16 -22.46 14.07
C SER A 26 9.54 -23.01 14.42
N SER A 27 10.53 -22.12 14.58
CA SER A 27 11.92 -22.49 14.91
C SER A 27 12.53 -23.48 13.90
N ASN A 28 12.45 -23.14 12.62
CA ASN A 28 13.11 -23.84 11.51
C ASN A 28 14.15 -22.93 10.81
N ARG A 29 14.72 -23.36 9.68
CA ARG A 29 15.71 -22.60 8.90
C ARG A 29 15.18 -22.20 7.52
N LEU A 30 13.91 -21.83 7.46
CA LEU A 30 13.28 -21.36 6.24
C LEU A 30 13.79 -19.94 5.93
N GLU A 31 14.60 -19.79 4.88
CA GLU A 31 15.19 -18.50 4.50
C GLU A 31 14.35 -17.75 3.45
N ASP A 32 14.02 -18.40 2.34
CA ASP A 32 13.39 -17.76 1.18
C ASP A 32 11.86 -17.68 1.29
N LEU A 33 11.31 -16.59 1.82
CA LEU A 33 9.85 -16.48 1.99
C LEU A 33 9.08 -16.66 0.67
N SER A 34 9.64 -16.22 -0.46
CA SER A 34 8.95 -16.29 -1.75
C SER A 34 8.75 -17.73 -2.22
N LYS A 35 9.77 -18.58 -2.07
CA LYS A 35 9.66 -20.02 -2.38
C LYS A 35 8.63 -20.70 -1.48
N GLN A 36 8.69 -20.43 -0.17
CA GLN A 36 7.79 -21.03 0.80
C GLN A 36 6.34 -20.62 0.51
N LEU A 37 6.09 -19.34 0.22
CA LEU A 37 4.76 -18.86 -0.14
C LEU A 37 4.25 -19.41 -1.47
N HIS A 38 5.14 -19.63 -2.46
CA HIS A 38 4.75 -20.27 -3.71
C HIS A 38 4.23 -21.70 -3.46
N LEU A 39 4.92 -22.47 -2.63
CA LEU A 39 4.46 -23.81 -2.24
C LEU A 39 3.18 -23.75 -1.42
N LEU A 40 3.11 -22.84 -0.45
CA LEU A 40 1.96 -22.70 0.44
C LEU A 40 0.69 -22.22 -0.30
N SER A 41 0.85 -21.47 -1.40
CA SER A 41 -0.27 -20.98 -2.23
C SER A 41 -1.11 -22.11 -2.84
N LYS A 42 -0.55 -23.32 -2.94
CA LYS A 42 -1.25 -24.53 -3.40
C LYS A 42 -2.29 -25.04 -2.39
N PHE A 43 -2.23 -24.63 -1.13
CA PHE A 43 -3.14 -25.10 -0.09
C PHE A 43 -4.38 -24.20 0.04
N SER A 44 -5.49 -24.62 -0.57
CA SER A 44 -6.74 -23.85 -0.55
C SER A 44 -7.43 -23.80 0.82
N PHE A 45 -7.11 -24.71 1.75
CA PHE A 45 -7.79 -24.84 3.04
C PHE A 45 -6.94 -24.46 4.25
N LEU A 46 -5.75 -23.89 4.03
CA LEU A 46 -4.82 -23.53 5.10
C LEU A 46 -5.36 -22.33 5.89
N ALA A 47 -5.78 -22.58 7.12
CA ALA A 47 -6.38 -21.58 8.00
C ALA A 47 -5.39 -21.03 9.04
N THR A 48 -4.41 -21.83 9.46
CA THR A 48 -3.45 -21.45 10.50
C THR A 48 -2.03 -21.79 10.06
N LEU A 49 -1.15 -20.81 10.12
CA LEU A 49 0.25 -20.91 9.72
C LEU A 49 1.13 -20.22 10.78
N GLU A 50 2.14 -20.92 11.27
CA GLU A 50 3.16 -20.37 12.19
C GLU A 50 4.54 -20.61 11.57
N LEU A 51 5.23 -19.53 11.25
CA LEU A 51 6.61 -19.47 10.73
C LEU A 51 7.54 -18.68 11.69
N ASP A 52 7.09 -18.38 12.91
CA ASP A 52 7.92 -17.74 13.94
C ASP A 52 9.30 -18.40 14.10
N ASP A 53 10.30 -17.63 14.49
CA ASP A 53 11.69 -18.08 14.63
C ASP A 53 12.30 -18.74 13.38
N ASN A 54 11.84 -18.34 12.20
CA ASN A 54 12.51 -18.64 10.93
C ASN A 54 13.18 -17.40 10.35
N PRO A 55 14.31 -17.53 9.64
CA PRO A 55 14.95 -16.39 8.96
C PRO A 55 14.00 -15.62 8.02
N CYS A 56 13.05 -16.31 7.38
CA CYS A 56 12.03 -15.70 6.52
C CYS A 56 11.08 -14.73 7.25
N ALA A 57 10.90 -14.87 8.57
CA ALA A 57 10.07 -13.98 9.38
C ALA A 57 10.69 -12.58 9.55
N GLY A 58 11.99 -12.44 9.28
CA GLY A 58 12.71 -11.15 9.32
C GLY A 58 12.57 -10.31 8.05
N GLU A 59 11.95 -10.82 6.99
CA GLU A 59 11.83 -10.10 5.71
C GLU A 59 10.88 -8.88 5.80
N GLU A 60 11.21 -7.81 5.06
CA GLU A 60 10.33 -6.63 4.98
C GLU A 60 8.95 -7.03 4.42
N LYS A 61 7.89 -6.52 5.05
CA LYS A 61 6.51 -6.82 4.68
C LYS A 61 6.18 -8.31 4.74
N TYR A 62 6.91 -9.11 5.52
CA TYR A 62 6.66 -10.55 5.72
C TYR A 62 5.18 -10.86 5.94
N ARG A 63 4.53 -10.21 6.91
CA ARG A 63 3.11 -10.42 7.22
C ARG A 63 2.21 -10.09 6.03
N GLN A 64 2.43 -8.94 5.39
CA GLN A 64 1.66 -8.53 4.22
C GLN A 64 1.83 -9.51 3.06
N ARG A 65 3.04 -10.05 2.83
CA ARG A 65 3.32 -11.06 1.81
C ARG A 65 2.77 -12.44 2.14
N CYS A 66 2.76 -12.84 3.40
CA CYS A 66 2.17 -14.12 3.81
C CYS A 66 0.67 -14.12 3.59
N ILE A 67 0.01 -13.08 4.11
CA ILE A 67 -1.39 -12.88 3.80
C ILE A 67 -1.49 -12.79 2.25
N ALA A 68 -0.50 -12.15 1.55
CA ALA A 68 -0.29 -11.93 0.09
C ALA A 68 -0.80 -13.08 -0.75
N SER A 69 -0.07 -14.16 -0.53
CA SER A 69 -0.13 -15.38 -1.29
C SER A 69 -1.17 -16.35 -0.75
N LEU A 70 -1.70 -16.13 0.46
CA LEU A 70 -2.56 -17.09 1.17
C LEU A 70 -3.92 -16.46 1.51
N SER A 71 -4.88 -16.56 0.58
CA SER A 71 -6.22 -16.00 0.72
C SER A 71 -7.09 -16.70 1.78
N SER A 72 -6.86 -17.99 2.01
CA SER A 72 -7.58 -18.83 2.97
C SER A 72 -7.09 -18.68 4.41
N LEU A 73 -5.96 -18.00 4.62
CA LEU A 73 -5.29 -17.92 5.92
C LEU A 73 -6.06 -17.03 6.91
N ALA A 74 -6.39 -17.57 8.07
CA ALA A 74 -7.12 -16.88 9.13
C ALA A 74 -6.22 -16.46 10.31
N VAL A 75 -5.17 -17.24 10.60
CA VAL A 75 -4.24 -16.97 11.70
C VAL A 75 -2.81 -17.14 11.20
N LEU A 76 -1.98 -16.12 11.44
CA LEU A 76 -0.55 -16.12 11.14
C LEU A 76 0.24 -15.79 12.41
N ASP A 77 1.17 -16.66 12.81
CA ASP A 77 2.10 -16.43 13.94
C ASP A 77 1.35 -16.07 15.23
N CYS A 78 0.41 -16.97 15.59
CA CYS A 78 -0.54 -16.80 16.70
C CYS A 78 -1.42 -15.53 16.65
N SER A 79 -1.36 -14.76 15.56
CA SER A 79 -2.06 -13.49 15.42
C SER A 79 -3.16 -13.61 14.36
N PRO A 80 -4.44 -13.39 14.72
CA PRO A 80 -5.54 -13.46 13.76
C PRO A 80 -5.38 -12.40 12.67
N ILE A 81 -5.71 -12.77 11.44
CA ILE A 81 -5.72 -11.85 10.31
C ILE A 81 -7.07 -11.16 10.29
N THR A 82 -7.05 -9.83 10.39
CA THR A 82 -8.27 -9.02 10.34
C THR A 82 -8.70 -8.77 8.89
N LEU A 83 -10.00 -8.52 8.69
CA LEU A 83 -10.53 -8.14 7.37
C LEU A 83 -9.85 -6.86 6.83
N ARG A 84 -9.57 -5.90 7.71
CA ARG A 84 -8.84 -4.67 7.36
C ARG A 84 -7.45 -4.94 6.78
N GLU A 85 -6.70 -5.90 7.34
CA GLU A 85 -5.40 -6.30 6.78
C GLU A 85 -5.53 -6.93 5.39
N ARG A 86 -6.68 -7.53 5.07
CA ARG A 86 -6.98 -8.02 3.73
C ARG A 86 -7.35 -6.86 2.79
N ASP A 87 -8.17 -5.93 3.21
CA ASP A 87 -8.58 -4.80 2.37
C ASP A 87 -7.40 -3.86 2.04
N LEU A 88 -6.47 -3.68 2.99
CA LEU A 88 -5.24 -2.90 2.80
C LEU A 88 -4.31 -3.48 1.71
N ARG A 89 -4.53 -4.73 1.29
CA ARG A 89 -3.83 -5.35 0.16
C ARG A 89 -4.28 -4.79 -1.17
N GLU A 90 -5.60 -4.72 -1.33
CA GLU A 90 -6.23 -4.30 -2.56
C GLU A 90 -5.82 -2.86 -2.86
N GLN A 91 -5.80 -2.03 -1.82
CA GLN A 91 -5.35 -0.64 -1.92
C GLN A 91 -3.85 -0.49 -2.22
N GLN A 92 -2.99 -1.41 -1.76
CA GLN A 92 -1.55 -1.34 -2.05
C GLN A 92 -1.19 -1.91 -3.43
N GLN A 93 -1.91 -2.92 -3.91
CA GLN A 93 -1.71 -3.49 -5.26
C GLN A 93 -2.32 -2.61 -6.36
N GLN A 94 -3.39 -1.87 -6.07
CA GLN A 94 -4.03 -0.95 -7.02
C GLN A 94 -3.33 0.41 -7.14
N GLN A 95 -2.30 0.69 -6.33
CA GLN A 95 -1.49 1.88 -6.59
C GLN A 95 -0.58 1.61 -7.79
N PRO A 96 -0.77 2.28 -8.94
CA PRO A 96 0.28 2.30 -9.96
C PRO A 96 1.57 2.83 -9.30
N PRO A 97 2.77 2.56 -9.83
CA PRO A 97 4.00 3.14 -9.29
C PRO A 97 3.92 4.65 -9.40
N VAL A 98 3.42 5.32 -8.35
CA VAL A 98 3.26 6.78 -8.33
C VAL A 98 4.64 7.35 -8.04
N SER A 99 5.46 7.48 -9.09
CA SER A 99 6.48 8.51 -9.13
C SER A 99 5.76 9.85 -9.00
N LYS A 100 5.60 10.33 -7.76
CA LYS A 100 5.10 11.67 -7.47
C LYS A 100 6.14 12.66 -7.97
N ARG A 101 6.13 12.93 -9.28
CA ARG A 101 6.89 14.02 -9.87
C ARG A 101 6.27 15.29 -9.29
N ARG A 102 6.92 15.86 -8.27
CA ARG A 102 6.54 17.15 -7.68
C ARG A 102 6.70 18.20 -8.77
N VAL A 103 5.61 18.55 -9.43
CA VAL A 103 5.57 19.70 -10.34
C VAL A 103 5.46 20.94 -9.46
N SER A 104 6.28 21.95 -9.74
CA SER A 104 6.22 23.21 -9.00
C SER A 104 4.90 23.92 -9.31
N LEU A 105 4.27 24.56 -8.32
CA LEU A 105 3.06 25.38 -8.55
C LEU A 105 3.30 26.48 -9.60
N SER A 106 4.53 26.98 -9.70
CA SER A 106 4.97 27.95 -10.71
C SER A 106 5.03 27.40 -12.14
N GLU A 107 5.06 26.08 -12.33
CA GLU A 107 4.98 25.44 -13.65
C GLU A 107 3.54 25.21 -14.09
N ILE A 108 2.63 25.04 -13.13
CA ILE A 108 1.20 24.77 -13.35
C ILE A 108 0.47 26.08 -13.67
N ILE A 109 0.80 27.15 -12.97
CA ILE A 109 0.18 28.46 -13.13
C ILE A 109 1.20 29.37 -13.79
N LYS A 110 1.10 29.53 -15.10
CA LYS A 110 1.81 30.58 -15.85
C LYS A 110 0.88 31.79 -15.93
N PRO A 111 0.99 32.78 -15.03
CA PRO A 111 0.20 33.99 -15.17
C PRO A 111 0.52 34.63 -16.53
N SER A 112 -0.53 34.94 -17.29
CA SER A 112 -0.41 35.51 -18.64
C SER A 112 -0.01 36.99 -18.64
N ILE A 113 -0.11 37.64 -17.49
CA ILE A 113 0.20 39.05 -17.27
C ILE A 113 1.13 39.19 -16.08
N SER A 114 2.03 40.17 -16.13
CA SER A 114 2.89 40.49 -14.99
C SER A 114 2.09 41.08 -13.83
N GLU A 115 2.60 40.97 -12.61
CA GLU A 115 1.97 41.57 -11.41
C GLU A 115 1.75 43.08 -11.61
N THR A 116 2.72 43.76 -12.21
CA THR A 116 2.66 45.21 -12.49
C THR A 116 1.52 45.59 -13.43
N GLU A 117 1.26 44.77 -14.46
CA GLU A 117 0.15 44.99 -15.40
C GLU A 117 -1.19 44.73 -14.73
N ALA A 118 -1.29 43.68 -13.91
CA ALA A 118 -2.50 43.38 -13.14
C ALA A 118 -2.86 44.51 -12.16
N PHE A 119 -1.88 45.10 -11.48
CA PHE A 119 -2.12 46.24 -10.58
C PHE A 119 -2.54 47.50 -11.34
N ALA A 120 -1.93 47.79 -12.49
CA ALA A 120 -2.29 48.94 -13.32
C ALA A 120 -3.72 48.81 -13.87
N GLU A 121 -4.12 47.62 -14.29
CA GLU A 121 -5.49 47.36 -14.77
C GLU A 121 -6.52 47.54 -13.63
N ALA A 122 -6.22 47.04 -12.43
CA ALA A 122 -7.08 47.19 -11.27
C ALA A 122 -7.27 48.67 -10.87
N ASP A 123 -6.20 49.48 -10.93
CA ASP A 123 -6.27 50.92 -10.64
C ASP A 123 -7.11 51.65 -11.71
N GLY A 124 -6.88 51.36 -12.99
CA GLY A 124 -7.67 51.89 -14.09
C GLY A 124 -9.15 51.50 -14.03
N ILE A 125 -9.46 50.30 -13.50
CA ILE A 125 -10.83 49.91 -13.18
C ILE A 125 -11.38 50.82 -12.08
N ARG A 126 -10.72 50.96 -10.92
CA ARG A 126 -11.18 51.80 -9.80
C ARG A 126 -11.48 53.23 -10.21
N VAL A 127 -10.61 53.85 -11.00
CA VAL A 127 -10.81 55.23 -11.48
C VAL A 127 -12.05 55.33 -12.37
N ARG A 128 -12.30 54.34 -13.24
CA ARG A 128 -13.51 54.29 -14.08
C ARG A 128 -14.78 54.11 -13.26
N TRP A 129 -14.74 53.33 -12.18
CA TRP A 129 -15.89 53.20 -11.27
C TRP A 129 -16.18 54.52 -10.53
N ALA A 130 -15.15 55.16 -9.97
CA ALA A 130 -15.31 56.44 -9.26
C ALA A 130 -15.92 57.52 -10.15
N ARG A 131 -15.44 57.66 -11.40
CA ARG A 131 -16.02 58.61 -12.37
C ARG A 131 -17.48 58.32 -12.72
N ARG A 132 -17.88 57.04 -12.76
CA ARG A 132 -19.28 56.65 -13.03
C ARG A 132 -20.18 56.96 -11.85
N GLU A 133 -19.70 56.78 -10.61
CA GLU A 133 -20.43 57.18 -9.41
C GLU A 133 -20.59 58.70 -9.32
N GLU A 134 -19.52 59.47 -9.57
CA GLU A 134 -19.60 60.93 -9.60
C GLU A 134 -20.54 61.45 -10.70
N ALA A 135 -20.48 60.88 -11.91
CA ALA A 135 -21.39 61.23 -13.00
C ALA A 135 -22.86 60.87 -12.71
N ALA A 136 -23.10 59.79 -11.97
CA ALA A 136 -24.45 59.40 -11.53
C ALA A 136 -24.98 60.28 -10.39
N ALA A 137 -24.12 60.94 -9.62
CA ALA A 137 -24.50 61.83 -8.51
C ALA A 137 -24.84 63.26 -8.96
N VAL A 138 -24.46 63.66 -10.18
CA VAL A 138 -24.66 65.01 -10.74
C VAL A 138 -25.83 65.08 -11.74
N ALA A 139 -26.42 63.93 -12.10
CA ALA A 139 -27.61 63.81 -12.96
C ALA A 139 -28.90 63.75 -12.12
#